data_AF-A0A818BRR7-F1
#
_entry.id   AF-A0A818BRR7-F1
#
_cell.length_a   1.000
_cell.length_b   1.000
_cell.length_c   1.000
_cell.angle_alpha   90.00
_cell.angle_beta   90.00
_cell.angle_gamma   90.00
#
_symmetry.space_group_name_H-M   'P 1'
#
loop_
_entity.id
_entity.type
_entity.pdbx_description
1 polymer ?
#
loop_
_entity_poly.entity_id
_entity_poly.type
_entity_poly.pdbx_seq_one_letter_code
_entity_poly.pdbx_strand_id
1 'polypeptide(L)'
;MIRDHVRNFLSKIAQKMITLNLFKTNELQTPMNIRRQQILTRCFILLLVLCSITIGFYIFLSNQDQLVTIEYPSLSKYEILYEQHSSNLLCPCSQLSVSYGRFLNVTFVLHQICKSSLVSSMWLNYLLLVNLNRVPIWTETDFSRDFRTYGASYFQFLATYCLLAEINIEDAQRIFLSTQFINNYLPSQSLFFRQ
;
A
#
# COMPACT_ATOMS: atom_id res chain seq x y z
N MET A 1 4.78 -9.68 -68.58
CA MET A 1 3.56 -10.48 -68.33
C MET A 1 2.84 -10.11 -67.04
N ILE A 2 3.39 -10.33 -65.83
CA ILE A 2 2.71 -10.00 -64.55
C ILE A 2 2.49 -8.48 -64.39
N ARG A 3 3.50 -7.67 -64.72
CA ARG A 3 3.43 -6.20 -64.68
C ARG A 3 2.34 -5.61 -65.60
N ASP A 4 2.11 -6.23 -66.74
CA ASP A 4 1.12 -5.78 -67.74
C ASP A 4 -0.31 -6.10 -67.29
N HIS A 5 -0.50 -7.23 -66.60
CA HIS A 5 -1.76 -7.57 -65.95
C HIS A 5 -2.09 -6.67 -64.75
N VAL A 6 -1.09 -6.35 -63.91
CA VAL A 6 -1.29 -5.42 -62.79
C VAL A 6 -1.67 -4.04 -63.31
N ARG A 7 -1.01 -3.55 -64.36
CA ARG A 7 -1.32 -2.23 -64.95
C ARG A 7 -2.72 -2.18 -65.57
N ASN A 8 -3.14 -3.23 -66.28
CA ASN A 8 -4.50 -3.33 -66.84
C ASN A 8 -5.58 -3.48 -65.76
N PHE A 9 -5.26 -4.13 -64.65
CA PHE A 9 -6.19 -4.25 -63.53
C PHE A 9 -6.37 -2.90 -62.82
N LEU A 10 -5.27 -2.19 -62.56
CA LEU A 10 -5.30 -0.85 -61.96
C LEU A 10 -6.02 0.17 -62.85
N SER A 11 -5.84 0.12 -64.18
CA SER A 11 -6.53 1.04 -65.09
C SER A 11 -8.05 0.81 -65.11
N LYS A 12 -8.51 -0.45 -65.07
CA LYS A 12 -9.93 -0.79 -64.97
C LYS A 12 -10.54 -0.33 -63.65
N ILE A 13 -9.82 -0.47 -62.53
CA ILE A 13 -10.26 0.03 -61.23
C ILE A 13 -10.35 1.56 -61.24
N ALA A 14 -9.33 2.24 -61.77
CA ALA A 14 -9.31 3.70 -61.87
C ALA A 14 -10.48 4.22 -62.71
N GLN A 15 -10.77 3.61 -63.87
CA GLN A 15 -11.92 3.97 -64.68
C GLN A 15 -13.24 3.78 -63.92
N LYS A 16 -13.40 2.64 -63.23
CA LYS A 16 -14.62 2.34 -62.47
C LYS A 16 -14.82 3.30 -61.29
N MET A 17 -13.74 3.71 -60.63
CA MET A 17 -13.72 4.74 -59.58
C MET A 17 -14.08 6.14 -60.12
N ILE A 18 -13.63 6.49 -61.33
CA ILE A 18 -13.95 7.78 -61.96
C ILE A 18 -15.44 7.86 -62.37
N THR A 19 -16.03 6.73 -62.80
CA THR A 19 -17.45 6.64 -63.16
C THR A 19 -18.39 6.44 -61.98
N LEU A 20 -17.84 6.25 -60.77
CA LEU A 20 -18.63 5.91 -59.60
C LEU A 20 -19.45 7.11 -59.12
N ASN A 21 -20.73 6.89 -58.91
CA ASN A 21 -21.65 7.90 -58.40
C ASN A 21 -22.53 7.27 -57.32
N LEU A 22 -22.07 7.34 -56.07
CA LEU A 22 -22.74 6.76 -54.90
C LEU A 22 -24.03 7.51 -54.55
N PHE A 23 -24.13 8.80 -54.91
CA PHE A 23 -25.27 9.67 -54.59
C PHE A 23 -26.22 9.86 -55.78
N LYS A 24 -26.31 8.88 -56.67
CA LYS A 24 -27.23 8.93 -57.81
C LYS A 24 -28.68 8.95 -57.31
N THR A 25 -29.41 10.02 -57.63
CA THR A 25 -30.84 10.18 -57.32
C THR A 25 -31.73 9.98 -58.56
N ASN A 26 -33.03 9.78 -58.33
CA ASN A 26 -34.06 9.62 -59.38
C ASN A 26 -34.55 10.97 -59.96
N GLU A 27 -33.91 12.08 -59.62
CA GLU A 27 -34.23 13.41 -60.13
C GLU A 27 -33.80 13.58 -61.60
N LEU A 28 -34.32 14.63 -62.27
CA LEU A 28 -33.91 14.99 -63.63
C LEU A 28 -32.38 15.11 -63.73
N GLN A 29 -31.79 14.26 -64.57
CA GLN A 29 -30.35 14.15 -64.77
C GLN A 29 -29.83 15.30 -65.64
N THR A 30 -29.82 16.49 -65.06
CA THR A 30 -29.16 17.64 -65.65
C THR A 30 -27.63 17.49 -65.51
N PRO A 31 -26.84 18.03 -66.45
CA PRO A 31 -25.37 17.97 -66.36
C PRO A 31 -24.82 18.60 -65.07
N MET A 32 -25.54 19.56 -64.48
CA MET A 32 -25.21 20.14 -63.17
C MET A 32 -25.41 19.15 -62.02
N ASN A 33 -26.54 18.43 -62.00
CA ASN A 33 -26.83 17.45 -60.95
C ASN A 33 -25.84 16.29 -60.96
N ILE A 34 -25.48 15.79 -62.15
CA ILE A 34 -24.49 14.70 -62.29
C ILE A 34 -23.12 15.15 -61.75
N ARG A 35 -22.66 16.37 -62.08
CA ARG A 35 -21.40 16.91 -61.56
C ARG A 35 -21.43 17.04 -60.04
N ARG A 36 -22.52 17.55 -59.46
CA ARG A 36 -22.69 17.66 -58.00
C ARG A 36 -22.59 16.30 -57.33
N GLN A 37 -23.29 15.29 -57.84
CA GLN A 37 -23.28 13.94 -57.28
C GLN A 37 -21.89 13.27 -57.37
N GLN A 38 -21.16 13.47 -58.47
CA GLN A 38 -19.80 12.98 -58.62
C GLN A 38 -18.82 13.66 -57.66
N ILE A 39 -18.95 14.98 -57.44
CA ILE A 39 -18.14 15.72 -56.45
C ILE A 39 -18.43 15.20 -55.05
N LEU A 40 -19.70 15.04 -54.67
CA LEU A 40 -20.10 14.49 -53.37
C LEU A 40 -19.55 13.07 -53.18
N THR A 41 -19.60 12.24 -54.22
CA THR A 41 -19.04 10.88 -54.20
C THR A 41 -17.53 10.91 -53.94
N ARG A 42 -16.79 11.80 -54.62
CA ARG A 42 -15.35 11.97 -54.41
C ARG A 42 -15.02 12.46 -53.01
N CYS A 43 -15.73 13.48 -52.51
CA CYS A 43 -15.55 13.99 -51.16
C CYS A 43 -15.84 12.91 -50.11
N PHE A 44 -16.92 12.14 -50.28
CA PHE A 44 -17.27 11.05 -49.39
C PHE A 44 -16.20 9.96 -49.37
N ILE A 45 -15.74 9.50 -50.53
CA ILE A 45 -14.68 8.48 -50.61
C ILE A 45 -13.37 9.00 -49.99
N LEU A 46 -12.97 10.24 -50.27
CA LEU A 46 -11.78 10.84 -49.67
C LEU A 46 -11.90 10.91 -48.15
N LEU A 47 -13.04 11.34 -47.63
CA LEU A 47 -13.29 11.45 -46.19
C LEU A 47 -13.34 10.06 -45.54
N LEU A 48 -13.97 9.08 -46.17
CA LEU A 48 -14.02 7.70 -45.71
C LEU A 48 -12.62 7.09 -45.61
N VAL A 49 -11.79 7.29 -46.63
CA VAL A 49 -10.39 6.84 -46.64
C VAL A 49 -9.61 7.54 -45.52
N LEU A 50 -9.78 8.86 -45.37
CA LEU A 50 -9.08 9.64 -44.34
C LEU A 50 -9.48 9.19 -42.93
N CYS A 51 -10.78 8.98 -42.66
CA CYS A 51 -11.27 8.43 -41.40
C CYS A 51 -10.77 7.00 -41.14
N SER A 52 -10.72 6.16 -42.17
CA SER A 52 -10.21 4.80 -42.03
C SER A 52 -8.72 4.79 -41.69
N ILE A 53 -7.94 5.68 -42.30
CA ILE A 53 -6.52 5.88 -42.01
C ILE A 53 -6.35 6.36 -40.57
N THR A 54 -7.10 7.37 -40.11
CA THR A 54 -6.96 7.88 -38.74
C THR A 54 -7.33 6.84 -37.68
N ILE A 55 -8.39 6.05 -37.91
CA ILE A 55 -8.78 4.95 -37.01
C ILE A 55 -7.69 3.85 -37.01
N GLY A 56 -7.18 3.48 -38.18
CA GLY A 56 -6.11 2.49 -38.29
C GLY A 56 -4.84 2.93 -37.58
N PHE A 57 -4.43 4.19 -37.75
CA PHE A 57 -3.31 4.78 -37.01
C PHE A 57 -3.57 4.77 -35.51
N TYR A 58 -4.76 5.15 -35.04
CA TYR A 58 -5.09 5.15 -33.63
C TYR A 58 -4.96 3.75 -33.01
N ILE A 59 -5.53 2.72 -33.66
CA ILE A 59 -5.44 1.34 -33.19
C ILE A 59 -3.97 0.86 -33.16
N PHE A 60 -3.18 1.22 -34.17
CA PHE A 60 -1.77 0.82 -34.25
C PHE A 60 -0.87 1.51 -33.22
N LEU A 61 -1.11 2.80 -32.94
CA LEU A 61 -0.35 3.56 -31.94
C LEU A 61 -0.82 3.33 -30.51
N SER A 62 -2.03 2.83 -30.32
CA SER A 62 -2.55 2.53 -28.99
C SER A 62 -1.77 1.37 -28.39
N ASN A 63 -0.98 1.66 -27.37
CA ASN A 63 -0.36 0.61 -26.56
C ASN A 63 -1.47 -0.08 -25.76
N GLN A 64 -1.52 -1.41 -25.85
CA GLN A 64 -2.40 -2.20 -25.01
C GLN A 64 -1.69 -2.54 -23.71
N ASP A 65 -2.28 -2.14 -22.59
CA ASP A 65 -1.82 -2.60 -21.29
C ASP A 65 -2.04 -4.12 -21.19
N GLN A 66 -0.99 -4.83 -20.83
CA GLN A 66 -1.05 -6.27 -20.57
C GLN A 66 -1.05 -6.50 -19.07
N LEU A 67 -2.04 -7.27 -18.59
CA LEU A 67 -2.06 -7.74 -17.22
C LEU A 67 -1.11 -8.93 -17.10
N VAL A 68 -0.04 -8.76 -16.33
CA VAL A 68 0.94 -9.81 -16.04
C VAL A 68 0.81 -10.23 -14.58
N THR A 69 0.48 -11.49 -14.35
CA THR A 69 0.39 -12.08 -13.00
C THR A 69 1.68 -12.80 -12.67
N ILE A 70 2.25 -12.52 -11.50
CA ILE A 70 3.44 -13.18 -10.97
C ILE A 70 3.05 -13.85 -9.66
N GLU A 71 3.10 -15.18 -9.65
CA GLU A 71 2.77 -15.98 -8.47
C GLU A 71 3.93 -15.98 -7.46
N TYR A 72 3.62 -15.79 -6.18
CA TYR A 72 4.57 -15.82 -5.06
C TYR A 72 5.90 -15.07 -5.31
N PRO A 73 5.87 -13.76 -5.61
CA PRO A 73 7.08 -13.00 -5.85
C PRO A 73 7.95 -12.92 -4.59
N SER A 74 9.27 -12.88 -4.77
CA SER A 74 10.18 -12.51 -3.68
C SER A 74 10.03 -11.02 -3.34
N LEU A 75 10.39 -10.63 -2.11
CA LEU A 75 10.32 -9.23 -1.67
C LEU A 75 11.12 -8.29 -2.61
N SER A 76 12.35 -8.68 -2.95
CA SER A 76 13.19 -7.93 -3.91
C SER A 76 12.53 -7.77 -5.28
N LYS A 77 11.82 -8.79 -5.78
CA LYS A 77 11.09 -8.71 -7.04
C LYS A 77 9.92 -7.74 -6.95
N TYR A 78 9.19 -7.75 -5.84
CA TYR A 78 8.13 -6.78 -5.58
C TYR A 78 8.68 -5.34 -5.53
N GLU A 79 9.79 -5.11 -4.82
CA GLU A 79 10.39 -3.77 -4.70
C GLU A 79 10.76 -3.20 -6.07
N ILE A 80 11.43 -3.98 -6.92
CA ILE A 80 11.78 -3.58 -8.29
C ILE A 80 10.51 -3.25 -9.12
N LEU A 81 9.47 -4.08 -9.02
CA LEU A 81 8.22 -3.85 -9.74
C LEU A 81 7.48 -2.62 -9.20
N TYR A 82 7.55 -2.37 -7.90
CA TYR A 82 6.93 -1.21 -7.27
C TYR A 82 7.60 0.08 -7.73
N GLU A 83 8.92 0.11 -7.86
CA GLU A 83 9.65 1.27 -8.42
C GLU A 83 9.24 1.56 -9.87
N GLN A 84 9.03 0.53 -10.68
CA GLN A 84 8.72 0.66 -12.11
C GLN A 84 7.24 0.89 -12.41
N HIS A 85 6.34 0.37 -11.58
CA HIS A 85 4.91 0.27 -11.87
C HIS A 85 4.00 0.63 -10.68
N SER A 86 4.47 1.48 -9.75
CA SER A 86 3.76 1.82 -8.49
C SER A 86 2.27 2.17 -8.65
N SER A 87 1.87 2.84 -9.73
CA SER A 87 0.48 3.28 -9.96
C SER A 87 -0.48 2.13 -10.27
N ASN A 88 0.01 1.05 -10.88
CA ASN A 88 -0.81 -0.03 -11.42
C ASN A 88 -0.48 -1.40 -10.80
N LEU A 89 0.54 -1.47 -9.94
CA LEU A 89 0.95 -2.71 -9.28
C LEU A 89 -0.04 -3.05 -8.15
N LEU A 90 -0.62 -4.25 -8.24
CA LEU A 90 -1.45 -4.83 -7.19
C LEU A 90 -0.75 -6.08 -6.64
N CYS A 91 -0.44 -6.06 -5.34
CA CYS A 91 0.11 -7.22 -4.63
C CYS A 91 -0.86 -7.64 -3.52
N PRO A 92 -1.86 -8.47 -3.83
CA PRO A 92 -2.83 -8.93 -2.83
C PRO A 92 -2.14 -9.82 -1.78
N CYS A 93 -2.53 -9.66 -0.53
CA CYS A 93 -2.04 -10.50 0.55
C CYS A 93 -2.64 -11.91 0.45
N SER A 94 -1.83 -12.96 0.64
CA SER A 94 -2.32 -14.35 0.71
C SER A 94 -3.21 -14.59 1.94
N GLN A 95 -3.03 -13.80 2.99
CA GLN A 95 -3.85 -13.77 4.20
C GLN A 95 -4.24 -12.31 4.48
N LEU A 96 -5.53 -12.03 4.60
CA LEU A 96 -6.04 -10.68 4.86
C LEU A 96 -5.77 -10.20 6.30
N SER A 97 -5.45 -11.14 7.20
CA SER A 97 -5.28 -10.90 8.63
C SER A 97 -4.10 -11.70 9.14
N VAL A 98 -3.17 -11.03 9.82
CA VAL A 98 -2.00 -11.65 10.44
C VAL A 98 -1.84 -11.07 11.84
N SER A 99 -1.69 -11.93 12.86
CA SER A 99 -1.42 -11.47 14.23
C SER A 99 -0.10 -10.72 14.30
N TYR A 100 -0.03 -9.60 15.02
CA TYR A 100 1.22 -8.83 15.18
C TYR A 100 2.38 -9.69 15.67
N GLY A 101 2.14 -10.65 16.55
CA GLY A 101 3.15 -11.59 17.06
C GLY A 101 3.81 -12.49 16.02
N ARG A 102 3.33 -12.54 14.78
CA ARG A 102 4.01 -13.26 13.68
C ARG A 102 5.15 -12.48 13.04
N PHE A 103 5.13 -11.15 13.11
CA PHE A 103 6.10 -10.31 12.42
C PHE A 103 6.72 -9.22 13.30
N LEU A 104 6.17 -8.96 14.49
CA LEU A 104 6.75 -8.08 15.49
C LEU A 104 7.34 -8.89 16.64
N ASN A 105 8.51 -8.44 17.10
CA ASN A 105 9.10 -8.86 18.37
C ASN A 105 9.19 -7.63 19.27
N VAL A 106 8.31 -7.55 20.26
CA VAL A 106 8.31 -6.48 21.26
C VAL A 106 8.92 -7.06 22.52
N THR A 107 9.89 -6.37 23.12
CA THR A 107 10.48 -6.75 24.41
C THR A 107 10.47 -5.54 25.33
N PHE A 108 10.26 -5.76 26.62
CA PHE A 108 10.32 -4.70 27.63
C PHE A 108 11.40 -5.00 28.66
N VAL A 109 11.90 -3.93 29.28
CA VAL A 109 12.82 -4.02 30.41
C VAL A 109 12.32 -3.05 31.48
N LEU A 110 11.99 -3.57 32.65
CA LEU A 110 11.63 -2.74 33.79
C LEU A 110 12.85 -1.98 34.32
N HIS A 111 12.59 -0.86 34.97
CA HIS A 111 13.63 -0.08 35.63
C HIS A 111 14.41 -0.94 36.64
N GLN A 112 15.73 -0.74 36.73
CA GLN A 112 16.62 -1.58 37.54
C GLN A 112 16.21 -1.67 39.02
N ILE A 113 15.52 -0.65 39.54
CA ILE A 113 15.00 -0.62 40.91
C ILE A 113 14.05 -1.80 41.21
N CYS A 114 13.29 -2.26 40.20
CA CYS A 114 12.38 -3.40 40.31
C CYS A 114 13.10 -4.76 40.40
N LYS A 115 14.40 -4.80 40.13
CA LYS A 115 15.26 -5.97 40.29
C LYS A 115 16.27 -5.80 41.42
N SER A 116 16.18 -4.70 42.16
CA SER A 116 17.13 -4.36 43.23
C SER A 116 16.74 -5.02 44.55
N SER A 117 17.66 -5.00 45.52
CA SER A 117 17.38 -5.46 46.88
C SER A 117 16.27 -4.65 47.57
N LEU A 118 16.00 -3.43 47.12
CA LEU A 118 15.01 -2.51 47.73
C LEU A 118 13.56 -2.98 47.61
N VAL A 119 13.27 -3.90 46.69
CA VAL A 119 11.94 -4.53 46.53
C VAL A 119 11.93 -5.99 47.02
N SER A 120 13.05 -6.49 47.54
CA SER A 120 13.15 -7.86 48.02
C SER A 120 12.42 -8.04 49.35
N SER A 121 11.88 -9.24 49.57
CA SER A 121 11.28 -9.63 50.84
C SER A 121 12.26 -9.47 52.01
N MET A 122 13.56 -9.72 51.78
CA MET A 122 14.60 -9.55 52.80
C MET A 122 14.71 -8.10 53.28
N TRP A 123 14.74 -7.14 52.36
CA TRP A 123 14.79 -5.72 52.69
C TRP A 123 13.52 -5.24 53.41
N LEU A 124 12.37 -5.66 52.91
CA LEU A 124 11.08 -5.32 53.52
C LEU A 124 10.98 -5.86 54.94
N ASN A 125 11.37 -7.13 55.16
CA ASN A 125 11.41 -7.73 56.49
C ASN A 125 12.40 -7.04 57.42
N TYR A 126 13.58 -6.65 56.91
CA TYR A 126 14.55 -5.88 57.69
C TYR A 126 13.95 -4.58 58.22
N LEU A 127 13.21 -3.84 57.39
CA LEU A 127 12.57 -2.59 57.80
C LEU A 127 11.40 -2.79 58.77
N LEU A 128 10.63 -3.88 58.62
CA LEU A 128 9.53 -4.22 59.53
C LEU A 128 10.00 -4.62 60.93
N LEU A 129 11.22 -5.15 61.05
CA LEU A 129 11.80 -5.61 62.32
C LEU A 129 12.56 -4.52 63.08
N VAL A 130 12.59 -3.28 62.57
CA VAL A 130 13.29 -2.17 63.23
C VAL A 130 12.57 -1.83 64.54
N ASN A 131 13.31 -1.97 65.65
CA ASN A 131 12.84 -1.51 66.96
C ASN A 131 12.96 0.01 67.05
N LEU A 132 11.83 0.71 66.95
CA LEU A 132 11.76 2.16 67.01
C LEU A 132 12.30 2.74 68.33
N ASN A 133 12.25 1.98 69.42
CA ASN A 133 12.78 2.40 70.74
C ASN A 133 14.32 2.42 70.79
N ARG A 134 15.00 1.89 69.76
CA ARG A 134 16.48 1.94 69.63
C ARG A 134 16.94 3.02 68.66
N VAL A 135 16.03 3.77 68.10
CA VAL A 135 16.34 4.87 67.19
C VAL A 135 16.78 6.06 68.07
N PRO A 136 17.93 6.69 67.83
CA PRO A 136 18.48 7.68 68.75
C PRO A 136 17.54 8.88 68.96
N ILE A 137 17.45 9.44 70.17
CA ILE A 137 16.52 10.54 70.52
C ILE A 137 16.65 11.77 69.59
N TRP A 138 17.85 12.07 69.07
CA TRP A 138 18.03 13.15 68.08
C TRP A 138 17.27 12.91 66.77
N THR A 139 16.83 11.68 66.53
CA THR A 139 15.96 11.32 65.42
C THR A 139 14.46 11.47 65.68
N GLU A 140 14.07 11.82 66.91
CA GLU A 140 12.67 12.08 67.33
C GLU A 140 12.27 13.55 67.18
N THR A 141 13.09 14.36 66.51
CA THR A 141 12.71 15.74 66.16
C THR A 141 11.73 15.75 64.99
N ASP A 142 10.85 16.75 64.89
CA ASP A 142 9.93 16.95 63.74
C ASP A 142 10.65 16.96 62.37
N PHE A 143 11.97 17.20 62.38
CA PHE A 143 12.85 17.24 61.21
C PHE A 143 13.61 15.95 60.94
N SER A 144 13.74 15.04 61.90
CA SER A 144 14.42 13.79 61.66
C SER A 144 13.46 12.75 61.09
N ARG A 145 13.57 12.60 59.77
CA ARG A 145 12.86 11.58 59.00
C ARG A 145 13.74 10.36 58.88
N ASP A 146 13.94 9.62 59.97
CA ASP A 146 14.55 8.31 59.86
C ASP A 146 13.70 7.48 58.89
N PHE A 147 14.29 7.15 57.74
CA PHE A 147 13.55 6.45 56.70
C PHE A 147 13.07 5.09 57.18
N ARG A 148 13.64 4.51 58.25
CA ARG A 148 13.17 3.25 58.82
C ARG A 148 11.77 3.35 59.42
N THR A 149 11.33 4.54 59.83
CA THR A 149 10.00 4.77 60.40
C THR A 149 8.88 4.63 59.37
N TYR A 150 9.12 5.07 58.13
CA TYR A 150 8.10 5.07 57.06
C TYR A 150 8.47 4.22 55.85
N GLY A 151 9.73 3.83 55.75
CA GLY A 151 10.34 3.22 54.57
C GLY A 151 9.74 1.87 54.24
N ALA A 152 9.34 1.07 55.23
CA ALA A 152 8.67 -0.20 54.99
C ALA A 152 7.45 -0.01 54.06
N SER A 153 6.61 1.00 54.32
CA SER A 153 5.44 1.31 53.50
C SER A 153 5.80 1.79 52.10
N TYR A 154 6.82 2.65 51.97
CA TYR A 154 7.26 3.16 50.66
C TYR A 154 7.92 2.07 49.80
N PHE A 155 8.78 1.23 50.38
CA PHE A 155 9.41 0.12 49.67
C PHE A 155 8.42 -1.00 49.36
N GLN A 156 7.43 -1.24 50.24
CA GLN A 156 6.33 -2.16 49.94
C GLN A 156 5.50 -1.64 48.76
N PHE A 157 5.18 -0.34 48.74
CA PHE A 157 4.50 0.27 47.60
C PHE A 157 5.30 0.10 46.31
N LEU A 158 6.62 0.37 46.36
CA LEU A 158 7.50 0.19 45.21
C LEU A 158 7.54 -1.27 44.73
N ALA A 159 7.63 -2.25 45.63
CA ALA A 159 7.63 -3.66 45.29
C ALA A 159 6.31 -4.06 44.60
N THR A 160 5.17 -3.64 45.16
CA THR A 160 3.85 -3.86 44.57
C THR A 160 3.71 -3.19 43.20
N TYR A 161 4.22 -1.95 43.07
CA TYR A 161 4.19 -1.21 41.81
C TYR A 161 5.01 -1.92 40.73
N CYS A 162 6.22 -2.39 41.05
CA CYS A 162 7.06 -3.15 40.14
C CYS A 162 6.40 -4.45 39.68
N LEU A 163 5.79 -5.20 40.60
CA LEU A 163 5.04 -6.42 40.28
C LEU A 163 3.85 -6.13 39.36
N LEU A 164 3.05 -5.11 39.68
CA LEU A 164 1.91 -4.72 38.86
C LEU A 164 2.35 -4.21 37.48
N ALA A 165 3.45 -3.46 37.41
CA ALA A 165 4.00 -3.00 36.14
C ALA A 165 4.42 -4.17 35.25
N GLU A 166 5.08 -5.18 35.82
CA GLU A 166 5.46 -6.40 35.09
C GLU A 166 4.24 -7.10 34.50
N ILE A 167 3.26 -7.43 35.34
CA ILE A 167 2.02 -8.12 34.94
C ILE A 167 1.27 -7.32 33.88
N ASN A 168 1.08 -6.01 34.11
CA ASN A 168 0.33 -5.16 33.18
C ASN A 168 1.02 -5.05 31.82
N ILE A 169 2.36 -4.96 31.78
CA ILE A 169 3.10 -4.88 30.53
C ILE A 169 3.08 -6.24 29.82
N GLU A 170 3.26 -7.34 30.53
CA GLU A 170 3.15 -8.70 29.96
C GLU A 170 1.76 -8.94 29.35
N ASP A 171 0.70 -8.54 30.06
CA ASP A 171 -0.68 -8.67 29.56
C ASP A 171 -0.93 -7.76 28.37
N ALA A 172 -0.51 -6.49 28.43
CA ALA A 172 -0.63 -5.56 27.31
C ALA A 172 0.13 -6.07 26.08
N GLN A 173 1.33 -6.61 26.25
CA GLN A 173 2.14 -7.21 25.21
C GLN A 173 1.45 -8.43 24.62
N ARG A 174 0.97 -9.36 25.45
CA ARG A 174 0.25 -10.57 25.01
C ARG A 174 -0.99 -10.21 24.21
N ILE A 175 -1.79 -9.26 24.69
CA ILE A 175 -2.97 -8.76 23.98
C ILE A 175 -2.54 -8.15 22.65
N PHE A 176 -1.61 -7.20 22.66
CA PHE A 176 -1.11 -6.54 21.46
C PHE A 176 -0.62 -7.52 20.39
N LEU A 177 0.22 -8.48 20.76
CA LEU A 177 0.75 -9.49 19.83
C LEU A 177 -0.33 -10.44 19.30
N SER A 178 -1.42 -10.62 20.04
CA SER A 178 -2.59 -11.39 19.58
C SER A 178 -3.52 -10.60 18.64
N THR A 179 -3.46 -9.26 18.69
CA THR A 179 -4.28 -8.42 17.82
C THR A 179 -3.91 -8.63 16.34
N GLN A 180 -4.91 -8.50 15.48
CA GLN A 180 -4.78 -8.77 14.06
C GLN A 180 -4.44 -7.51 13.28
N PHE A 181 -3.40 -7.59 12.46
CA PHE A 181 -3.14 -6.62 11.40
C PHE A 181 -3.93 -7.03 10.16
N ILE A 182 -4.82 -6.15 9.68
CA ILE A 182 -5.71 -6.42 8.55
C ILE A 182 -5.30 -5.55 7.37
N ASN A 183 -4.97 -6.17 6.25
CA ASN A 183 -4.71 -5.46 5.00
C ASN A 183 -4.94 -6.36 3.79
N ASN A 184 -5.50 -5.78 2.73
CA ASN A 184 -5.84 -6.50 1.50
C ASN A 184 -4.67 -6.57 0.52
N TYR A 185 -3.77 -5.57 0.58
CA TYR A 185 -2.62 -5.45 -0.30
C TYR A 185 -1.36 -5.21 0.50
N LEU A 186 -0.21 -5.60 -0.04
CA LEU A 186 1.08 -5.33 0.59
C LEU A 186 1.25 -3.80 0.74
N PRO A 187 1.35 -3.27 1.97
CA PRO A 187 1.53 -1.84 2.19
C PRO A 187 2.93 -1.41 1.73
N SER A 188 3.03 -0.19 1.21
CA SER A 188 4.33 0.34 0.77
C SER A 188 5.23 0.60 1.98
N GLN A 189 6.56 0.48 1.79
CA GLN A 189 7.53 0.75 2.86
C GLN A 189 7.40 2.16 3.44
N SER A 190 6.99 3.13 2.61
CA SER A 190 6.79 4.52 3.03
C SER A 190 5.75 4.70 4.14
N LEU A 191 4.84 3.74 4.36
CA LEU A 191 3.89 3.76 5.48
C LEU A 191 4.57 3.51 6.83
N PHE A 192 5.68 2.77 6.86
CA PHE A 192 6.36 2.39 8.09
C PHE A 192 7.54 3.31 8.43
N PHE A 193 8.17 3.93 7.44
CA PHE A 193 9.36 4.77 7.63
C PHE A 193 9.09 6.28 7.57
N ARG A 194 7.82 6.70 7.64
CA ARG A 194 7.48 8.12 7.76
C ARG A 194 7.68 8.57 9.22
N GLN A 195 8.92 8.94 9.56
CA GLN A 195 9.26 9.79 10.71
C GLN A 195 9.54 11.21 10.22
#